data_AF-A0A9W6HQM7-F1
#
_entry.id   AF-A0A9W6HQM7-F1
#
_cell.length_a   1.000
_cell.length_b   1.000
_cell.length_c   1.000
_cell.angle_alpha   90.00
_cell.angle_beta   90.00
_cell.angle_gamma   90.00
#
_symmetry.space_group_name_H-M   'P 1'
#
loop_
_entity.id
_entity.type
_entity.pdbx_description
1 polymer ?
#
loop_
_entity_poly.entity_id
_entity_poly.type
_entity_poly.pdbx_seq_one_letter_code
_entity_poly.pdbx_strand_id
1 'polypeptide(L)'
;MRATIRRAVEAHKAQREENGQAGFSLIELIVVVVILGILAAIAVPIFLNLQKTAQEGAVESIAANAATQVASNIAQDEAANENLSKLESTGKVTLTIAPATGAKIDDFCVTATSTEDASIVKKAGPGC
;
A
#
# COMPACT_ATOMS: atom_id res chain seq x y z
N MET A 1 11.64 -40.02 -60.33
CA MET A 1 12.07 -39.15 -59.21
C MET A 1 11.02 -38.15 -58.72
N ARG A 2 10.08 -37.67 -59.56
CA ARG A 2 9.03 -36.72 -59.15
C ARG A 2 7.95 -37.30 -58.21
N ALA A 3 7.72 -38.61 -58.25
CA ALA A 3 6.66 -39.26 -57.45
C ALA A 3 7.00 -39.38 -55.95
N THR A 4 8.27 -39.60 -55.60
CA THR A 4 8.73 -39.68 -54.21
C THR A 4 8.69 -38.33 -53.51
N ILE A 5 9.03 -37.24 -54.22
CA ILE A 5 8.97 -35.88 -53.68
C ILE A 5 7.52 -35.47 -53.36
N ARG A 6 6.56 -35.81 -54.24
CA ARG A 6 5.14 -35.51 -53.99
C ARG A 6 4.61 -36.20 -52.74
N ARG A 7 4.94 -37.48 -52.55
CA ARG A 7 4.54 -38.26 -51.37
C ARG A 7 5.15 -37.72 -50.06
N ALA A 8 6.40 -37.28 -50.09
CA ALA A 8 7.04 -36.68 -48.92
C ALA A 8 6.41 -35.32 -48.55
N VAL A 9 6.06 -34.50 -49.55
CA VAL A 9 5.40 -33.20 -49.32
C VAL A 9 3.97 -33.36 -48.81
N GLU A 10 3.21 -34.33 -49.33
CA GLU A 10 1.85 -34.63 -48.86
C GLU A 10 1.85 -35.14 -47.40
N ALA A 11 2.82 -35.98 -47.02
CA ALA A 11 2.95 -36.45 -45.65
C ALA A 11 3.25 -35.32 -44.64
N HIS A 12 4.11 -34.37 -45.02
CA HIS A 12 4.38 -33.20 -44.18
C HIS A 12 3.22 -32.20 -44.11
N LYS A 13 2.41 -32.09 -45.18
CA LYS A 13 1.20 -31.26 -45.16
C LYS A 13 0.13 -31.85 -44.24
N ALA A 14 -0.07 -33.17 -44.28
CA ALA A 14 -1.00 -33.87 -43.38
C ALA A 14 -0.60 -33.71 -41.90
N GLN A 15 0.71 -33.74 -41.57
CA GLN A 15 1.19 -33.49 -40.21
C GLN A 15 0.98 -32.05 -39.71
N ARG A 16 0.97 -31.05 -40.61
CA ARG A 16 0.67 -29.65 -40.25
C ARG A 16 -0.82 -29.44 -39.97
N GLU A 17 -1.68 -30.21 -40.62
CA GLU A 17 -3.13 -30.20 -40.39
C GLU A 17 -3.50 -30.98 -39.11
N GLU A 18 -2.75 -32.04 -38.76
CA GLU A 18 -2.93 -32.81 -37.51
C GLU A 18 -2.52 -32.01 -36.26
N ASN A 19 -1.45 -31.21 -36.35
CA ASN A 19 -1.00 -30.32 -35.27
C ASN A 19 -1.53 -28.91 -35.47
N GLY A 20 -2.85 -28.76 -35.65
CA GLY A 20 -3.53 -27.50 -35.90
C GLY A 20 -2.95 -26.37 -35.06
N GLN A 21 -2.08 -25.56 -35.68
CA GLN A 21 -1.45 -24.41 -35.05
C GLN A 21 -2.53 -23.35 -34.87
N ALA A 22 -3.31 -23.48 -33.81
CA ALA A 22 -4.25 -22.49 -33.36
C ALA A 22 -3.45 -21.25 -32.93
N GLY A 23 -3.34 -20.28 -33.84
CA GLY A 23 -2.84 -18.96 -33.50
C GLY A 23 -3.80 -18.27 -32.53
N PHE A 24 -3.25 -17.50 -31.59
CA PHE A 24 -4.04 -16.67 -30.69
C PHE A 24 -4.79 -15.62 -31.51
N SER A 25 -6.11 -15.58 -31.40
CA SER A 25 -6.93 -14.63 -32.15
C SER A 25 -6.80 -13.23 -31.53
N LEU A 26 -6.73 -12.20 -32.38
CA LEU A 26 -6.75 -10.81 -31.91
C LEU A 26 -8.00 -10.51 -31.08
N ILE A 27 -9.13 -11.15 -31.39
CA ILE A 27 -10.36 -10.98 -30.61
C ILE A 27 -10.25 -11.58 -29.21
N GLU A 28 -9.51 -12.68 -29.03
CA GLU A 28 -9.26 -13.28 -27.71
C GLU A 28 -8.45 -12.33 -26.85
N LEU A 29 -7.42 -11.68 -27.43
CA LEU A 29 -6.63 -10.68 -26.71
C LEU A 29 -7.48 -9.46 -26.31
N ILE A 30 -8.34 -9.00 -27.22
CA ILE A 30 -9.21 -7.84 -26.98
C ILE A 30 -10.20 -8.13 -25.85
N VAL A 31 -10.86 -9.29 -25.84
CA VAL A 31 -11.82 -9.64 -24.79
C VAL A 31 -11.14 -9.71 -23.42
N VAL A 32 -9.92 -10.24 -23.36
CA VAL A 32 -9.15 -10.32 -22.10
C VAL A 32 -8.84 -8.93 -21.54
N VAL A 33 -8.32 -8.00 -22.36
CA VAL A 33 -8.02 -6.64 -21.86
C VAL A 33 -9.27 -5.85 -21.50
N VAL A 34 -10.40 -6.11 -22.17
CA VAL A 34 -11.70 -5.52 -21.80
C VAL A 34 -12.13 -6.00 -20.41
N ILE A 35 -12.05 -7.30 -20.13
CA ILE A 35 -12.40 -7.84 -18.81
C ILE A 35 -11.43 -7.31 -17.75
N LEU A 36 -10.11 -7.31 -18.01
CA LEU A 36 -9.11 -6.74 -17.10
C LEU A 36 -9.36 -5.25 -16.85
N GLY A 37 -9.81 -4.49 -17.85
CA GLY A 37 -10.17 -3.08 -17.72
C GLY A 37 -11.35 -2.87 -16.77
N ILE A 38 -12.40 -3.69 -16.87
CA ILE A 38 -13.56 -3.62 -15.95
C ILE A 38 -13.15 -3.96 -14.52
N LEU A 39 -12.34 -5.01 -14.34
CA LEU A 39 -11.84 -5.41 -13.02
C LEU A 39 -10.96 -4.31 -12.40
N ALA A 40 -10.06 -3.71 -13.19
CA ALA A 40 -9.18 -2.64 -12.72
C ALA A 40 -9.98 -1.39 -12.31
N ALA A 41 -11.02 -1.02 -13.05
CA ALA A 41 -11.87 0.13 -12.73
C ALA A 41 -12.53 0.03 -11.35
N ILE A 42 -12.89 -1.19 -10.92
CA ILE A 42 -13.48 -1.45 -9.60
C ILE A 42 -12.39 -1.64 -8.54
N ALA A 43 -11.31 -2.34 -8.87
CA ALA A 43 -10.27 -2.71 -7.91
C ALA A 43 -9.44 -1.50 -7.43
N VAL A 44 -9.10 -0.56 -8.33
CA VAL A 44 -8.27 0.61 -7.99
C VAL A 44 -8.88 1.46 -6.86
N PRO A 45 -10.14 1.94 -6.93
CA PRO A 45 -10.70 2.77 -5.85
C PRO A 45 -10.79 2.02 -4.51
N ILE A 46 -11.12 0.72 -4.53
CA ILE A 46 -11.18 -0.11 -3.32
C ILE A 46 -9.80 -0.23 -2.69
N PHE A 47 -8.77 -0.50 -3.49
CA PHE A 47 -7.39 -0.63 -3.02
C PHE A 47 -6.85 0.68 -2.45
N LEU A 48 -7.15 1.82 -3.08
CA LEU A 48 -6.76 3.14 -2.57
C LEU A 48 -7.43 3.44 -1.22
N ASN A 49 -8.72 3.13 -1.09
CA ASN A 49 -9.43 3.32 0.18
C ASN A 49 -8.89 2.41 1.29
N LEU A 50 -8.61 1.13 0.98
CA LEU A 50 -8.02 0.19 1.93
C LEU A 50 -6.65 0.65 2.43
N GLN A 51 -5.80 1.15 1.54
CA GLN A 51 -4.51 1.73 1.91
C GLN A 51 -4.68 2.95 2.83
N LYS A 52 -5.62 3.85 2.52
CA LYS A 52 -5.92 5.01 3.36
C LYS A 52 -6.36 4.60 4.76
N THR A 53 -7.29 3.65 4.89
CA THR A 53 -7.75 3.15 6.20
C THR A 53 -6.62 2.46 6.97
N ALA A 54 -5.75 1.71 6.29
CA ALA A 54 -4.58 1.09 6.91
C ALA A 54 -3.58 2.15 7.43
N GLN A 55 -3.34 3.20 6.64
CA GLN A 55 -2.52 4.34 7.06
C GLN A 55 -3.13 5.06 8.26
N GLU A 56 -4.44 5.34 8.25
CA GLU A 56 -5.13 5.98 9.38
C GLU A 56 -4.97 5.15 10.67
N GLY A 57 -5.15 3.83 10.60
CA GLY A 57 -4.97 2.94 11.74
C GLY A 57 -3.51 2.87 12.23
N ALA A 58 -2.54 2.88 11.30
CA ALA A 58 -1.12 2.93 11.65
C ALA A 58 -0.74 4.24 12.35
N VAL A 59 -1.19 5.38 11.82
CA VAL A 59 -0.95 6.71 12.41
C VAL A 59 -1.60 6.82 13.80
N GLU A 60 -2.80 6.26 13.96
CA GLU A 60 -3.50 6.22 15.25
C GLU A 60 -2.76 5.38 16.29
N SER A 61 -2.26 4.20 15.90
CA SER A 61 -1.43 3.37 16.78
C SER A 61 -0.12 4.07 17.16
N ILE A 62 0.54 4.75 16.21
CA ILE A 62 1.76 5.51 16.48
C ILE A 62 1.46 6.68 17.42
N ALA A 63 0.35 7.40 17.24
CA ALA A 63 -0.06 8.48 18.13
C ALA A 63 -0.24 7.98 19.57
N ALA A 64 -0.93 6.84 19.77
CA ALA A 64 -1.14 6.24 21.09
C ALA A 64 0.17 5.77 21.75
N ASN A 65 1.07 5.15 20.97
CA ASN A 65 2.38 4.75 21.46
C ASN A 65 3.23 5.97 21.84
N ALA A 66 3.19 7.02 21.02
CA ALA A 66 3.89 8.27 21.30
C ALA A 66 3.32 8.97 22.55
N ALA A 67 2.00 8.98 22.74
CA ALA A 67 1.40 9.50 23.97
C ALA A 67 1.83 8.73 25.22
N THR A 68 1.95 7.41 25.12
CA THR A 68 2.46 6.57 26.21
C THR A 68 3.94 6.88 26.51
N GLN A 69 4.75 7.07 25.46
CA GLN A 69 6.15 7.48 25.62
C GLN A 69 6.27 8.87 26.25
N VAL A 70 5.47 9.84 25.81
CA VAL A 70 5.43 11.19 26.40
C VAL A 70 5.07 11.12 27.89
N ALA A 71 4.03 10.37 28.25
CA ALA A 71 3.64 10.19 29.64
C ALA A 71 4.78 9.56 30.47
N SER A 72 5.49 8.58 29.91
CA SER A 72 6.66 7.95 30.53
C SER A 72 7.82 8.94 30.73
N ASN A 73 8.10 9.79 29.75
CA ASN A 73 9.16 10.81 29.83
C ASN A 73 8.84 11.84 30.92
N ILE A 74 7.59 12.35 30.95
CA ILE A 74 7.17 13.32 31.96
C ILE A 74 7.23 12.70 33.35
N ALA A 75 6.86 11.42 33.51
CA ALA A 75 6.96 10.71 34.79
C ALA A 75 8.41 10.49 35.27
N GLN A 76 9.39 10.55 34.36
CA GLN A 76 10.82 10.44 34.66
C GLN A 76 11.52 11.80 34.77
N ASP A 77 10.76 12.91 34.77
CA ASP A 77 11.28 14.29 34.73
C ASP A 77 12.18 14.58 33.49
N GLU A 78 12.01 13.81 32.41
CA GLU A 78 12.66 14.07 31.11
C GLU A 78 11.82 15.02 30.25
N ALA A 79 12.43 15.59 29.20
CA ALA A 79 11.67 16.41 28.27
C ALA A 79 10.63 15.56 27.53
N ALA A 80 9.40 16.07 27.41
CA ALA A 80 8.27 15.34 26.84
C ALA A 80 8.54 14.80 25.43
N ASN A 81 9.37 15.52 24.65
CA ASN A 81 9.75 15.18 23.28
C ASN A 81 10.94 14.21 23.16
N GLU A 82 11.52 13.75 24.27
CA GLU A 82 12.64 12.80 24.24
C GLU A 82 12.25 11.49 23.56
N ASN A 83 13.15 10.97 22.70
CA ASN A 83 13.01 9.70 22.00
C ASN A 83 11.79 9.53 21.07
N LEU A 84 10.96 10.56 20.83
CA LEU A 84 9.82 10.45 19.90
C LEU A 84 10.26 10.20 18.45
N SER A 85 11.44 10.67 18.06
CA SER A 85 12.03 10.42 16.73
C SER A 85 12.29 8.94 16.45
N LYS A 86 12.33 8.08 17.47
CA LYS A 86 12.43 6.62 17.31
C LYS A 86 11.10 5.96 16.98
N LEU A 87 9.98 6.64 17.27
CA LEU A 87 8.62 6.19 16.97
C LEU A 87 8.12 6.70 15.60
N GLU A 88 8.84 7.65 15.00
CA GLU A 88 8.64 8.02 13.59
C GLU A 88 9.02 6.82 12.73
N SER A 89 8.03 5.96 12.45
CA SER A 89 8.10 4.82 11.54
C SER A 89 8.68 5.28 10.21
N THR A 90 9.99 5.10 10.02
CA THR A 90 10.80 5.38 8.82
C THR A 90 10.25 6.51 7.95
N GLY A 91 10.14 7.73 8.50
CA GLY A 91 9.78 8.94 7.75
C GLY A 91 8.34 9.03 7.23
N LYS A 92 7.43 8.14 7.65
CA LYS A 92 6.02 8.12 7.23
C LYS A 92 5.08 8.95 8.12
N VAL A 93 5.53 9.27 9.33
CA VAL A 93 4.72 9.98 10.32
C VAL A 93 5.59 11.00 11.03
N THR A 94 5.11 12.23 11.13
CA THR A 94 5.70 13.31 11.93
C THR A 94 4.94 13.45 13.23
N LEU A 95 5.65 13.52 14.35
CA LEU A 95 5.07 13.67 15.68
C LEU A 95 5.32 15.08 16.22
N THR A 96 4.26 15.70 16.75
CA THR A 96 4.35 16.98 17.46
C THR A 96 3.63 16.87 18.80
N ILE A 97 4.11 17.61 19.80
CA ILE A 97 3.51 17.64 21.14
C ILE A 97 3.08 19.06 21.46
N ALA A 98 1.90 19.21 22.05
CA ALA A 98 1.43 20.43 22.67
C ALA A 98 1.12 20.18 24.17
N PRO A 99 1.53 21.07 25.09
CA PRO A 99 2.45 22.19 24.88
C PRO A 99 3.89 21.70 24.63
N ALA A 100 4.64 22.41 23.79
CA ALA A 100 6.01 22.02 23.41
C ALA A 100 7.01 22.07 24.59
N THR A 101 6.68 22.83 25.63
CA THR A 101 7.47 22.98 26.85
C THR A 101 6.55 23.01 28.06
N GLY A 102 6.94 22.34 29.15
CA GLY A 102 6.14 22.32 30.39
C GLY A 102 4.89 21.44 30.32
N ALA A 103 4.85 20.48 29.40
CA ALA A 103 3.80 19.47 29.36
C ALA A 103 3.72 18.71 30.69
N LYS A 104 2.50 18.47 31.18
CA LYS A 104 2.23 17.74 32.42
C LYS A 104 1.54 16.43 32.09
N ILE A 105 1.58 15.48 33.02
CA ILE A 105 0.89 14.18 32.85
C ILE A 105 -0.59 14.36 32.54
N ASP A 106 -1.24 15.35 33.16
CA ASP A 106 -2.67 15.61 32.97
C ASP A 106 -2.98 16.54 31.79
N ASP A 107 -1.96 17.16 31.17
CA ASP A 107 -2.11 18.16 30.13
C ASP A 107 -0.99 18.06 29.09
N PHE A 108 -1.20 17.14 28.14
CA PHE A 108 -0.40 17.02 26.93
C PHE A 108 -1.24 16.43 25.79
N CYS A 109 -0.89 16.80 24.56
CA CYS A 109 -1.50 16.27 23.36
C CYS A 109 -0.44 15.96 22.31
N VAL A 110 -0.34 14.70 21.91
CA VAL A 110 0.50 14.25 20.80
C VAL A 110 -0.31 14.27 19.53
N THR A 111 0.21 14.91 18.49
CA THR A 111 -0.37 14.93 17.15
C THR A 111 0.55 14.21 16.19
N ALA A 112 0.08 13.09 15.66
CA ALA A 112 0.74 12.32 14.61
C ALA A 112 0.14 12.70 13.25
N THR A 113 0.99 13.11 12.32
CA THR A 113 0.60 13.50 10.95
C THR A 113 1.30 12.59 9.96
N SER A 114 0.56 11.99 9.02
CA SER A 114 1.18 11.22 7.93
C SER A 114 1.95 12.14 6.99
N THR A 115 3.13 11.73 6.56
CA THR A 115 3.93 12.44 5.54
C THR A 115 3.47 12.10 4.12
N GLU A 116 2.69 11.03 3.95
CA GLU A 116 2.15 10.57 2.66
C GLU A 116 0.80 11.25 2.34
N ASP A 117 -0.01 11.56 3.35
CA ASP A 117 -1.26 12.33 3.24
C ASP A 117 -1.41 13.22 4.49
N ALA A 118 -1.09 14.51 4.34
CA ALA A 118 -1.15 15.48 5.44
C ALA A 118 -2.56 15.69 6.03
N SER A 119 -3.60 15.16 5.37
CA SER A 119 -4.98 15.16 5.89
C SER A 119 -5.18 14.12 6.99
N ILE A 120 -4.32 13.10 7.07
CA ILE A 120 -4.38 12.07 8.09
C ILE A 120 -3.63 12.56 9.33
N VAL A 121 -4.41 13.10 10.27
CA VAL A 121 -3.93 13.60 11.55
C VAL A 121 -4.65 12.86 12.67
N LYS A 122 -3.89 12.26 13.57
CA LYS A 122 -4.42 11.57 14.76
C LYS A 122 -3.82 12.18 16.01
N LYS A 123 -4.64 12.33 17.04
CA LYS A 123 -4.26 12.93 18.31
C LYS A 123 -4.40 11.93 19.43
N ALA A 124 -3.50 11.97 20.40
CA ALA A 124 -3.53 11.11 21.58
C ALA A 124 -2.91 11.83 22.79
N GLY A 125 -3.57 11.73 23.94
CA GLY A 125 -3.15 12.37 25.19
C GLY A 125 -4.34 12.96 25.95
N PRO A 126 -4.19 13.25 27.25
CA PRO A 126 -5.26 13.79 28.10
C PRO A 126 -5.62 15.26 27.80
N GLY A 127 -4.76 16.00 27.09
CA GLY A 127 -5.03 17.35 26.60
C GLY A 127 -5.51 17.39 25.14
N CYS A 128 -5.79 16.23 24.55
CA CYS A 128 -6.50 16.08 23.27
C CYS A 128 -7.98 15.75 23.54
#